data_AF-A0A1B3ZEA1-F1
#
_entry.id   AF-A0A1B3ZEA1-F1
#
_cell.length_a   1.000
_cell.length_b   1.000
_cell.length_c   1.000
_cell.angle_alpha   90.00
_cell.angle_beta   90.00
_cell.angle_gamma   90.00
#
_symmetry.space_group_name_H-M   'P 1'
#
loop_
_entity.id
_entity.type
_entity.pdbx_description
1 polymer ?
#
loop_
_entity_poly.entity_id
_entity_poly.type
_entity_poly.pdbx_seq_one_letter_code
_entity_poly.pdbx_strand_id
1 'polypeptide(L)' 'MSREPLDIARHLIVQTLGAGISHRIEPDAILIDDLGADSLDLIELQCAIEDLDLDAPDAAFPRSMRVSDVAALIPEGFSS' A
#
# COMPACT_ATOMS: atom_id res chain seq x y z
N MET A 1 11.89 9.84 13.06
CA MET A 1 11.17 8.66 13.55
C MET A 1 11.30 7.64 12.45
N SER A 2 11.96 6.51 12.70
CA SER A 2 11.97 5.39 11.74
C SER A 2 10.52 4.93 11.60
N ARG A 3 9.90 5.19 10.46
CA ARG A 3 8.56 4.66 10.18
C ARG A 3 8.74 3.24 9.67
N GLU A 4 8.01 2.29 10.25
CA GLU A 4 8.05 0.92 9.79
C GLU A 4 7.47 0.84 8.36
N PRO A 5 8.00 -0.02 7.47
CA PRO A 5 7.47 -0.22 6.12
C PRO A 5 5.96 -0.48 6.11
N LEU A 6 5.48 -1.23 7.10
CA LEU A 6 4.07 -1.53 7.28
C LEU A 6 3.21 -0.28 7.57
N ASP A 7 3.72 0.66 8.37
CA ASP A 7 3.00 1.90 8.66
C ASP A 7 2.95 2.83 7.44
N ILE A 8 4.02 2.85 6.63
CA ILE A 8 4.05 3.61 5.38
C ILE A 8 3.07 3.01 4.37
N ALA A 9 3.08 1.69 4.19
CA ALA A 9 2.13 0.99 3.31
C ALA A 9 0.67 1.29 3.71
N ARG A 10 0.34 1.15 5.01
CA ARG A 10 -0.98 1.51 5.53
C ARG A 10 -1.34 2.96 5.25
N HIS A 11 -0.40 3.87 5.41
CA HIS A 11 -0.64 5.29 5.13
C HIS A 11 -0.96 5.53 3.65
N LEU A 12 -0.18 4.95 2.74
CA LEU A 12 -0.40 5.05 1.29
C LEU A 12 -1.77 4.49 0.91
N ILE A 13 -2.12 3.30 1.40
CA ILE A 13 -3.40 2.65 1.14
C ILE A 13 -4.57 3.50 1.66
N VAL A 14 -4.46 4.12 2.84
CA VAL A 14 -5.50 5.03 3.35
C VAL A 14 -5.62 6.29 2.49
N GLN A 15 -4.50 6.83 2.00
CA GLN A 15 -4.52 8.02 1.14
C GLN A 15 -5.19 7.74 -0.20
N THR A 16 -4.91 6.58 -0.80
CA THR A 16 -5.40 6.24 -2.15
C THR A 16 -6.85 5.74 -2.10
N LEU A 17 -7.16 4.76 -1.25
CA LEU A 17 -8.53 4.21 -1.13
C LEU A 17 -9.48 5.13 -0.34
N GLY A 18 -8.97 6.17 0.31
CA GLY A 18 -9.73 6.94 1.31
C GLY A 18 -10.18 6.08 2.50
N ALA A 19 -9.52 4.93 2.73
CA ALA A 19 -9.91 3.90 3.68
C ALA A 19 -9.63 4.32 5.15
N GLY A 20 -10.41 5.25 5.68
CA GLY A 20 -10.54 5.50 7.13
C GLY A 20 -9.21 5.58 7.91
N ILE A 21 -9.10 4.86 9.03
CA ILE A 21 -7.98 5.00 9.97
C ILE A 21 -6.93 3.89 9.75
N SER A 22 -5.71 4.28 9.37
CA SER A 22 -4.61 3.40 8.97
C SER A 22 -4.21 2.32 9.99
N HIS A 23 -4.36 2.58 11.28
CA HIS A 23 -3.99 1.60 12.34
C HIS A 23 -4.95 0.41 12.46
N ARG A 24 -6.10 0.42 11.77
CA ARG A 24 -7.06 -0.69 11.78
C ARG A 24 -6.89 -1.67 10.62
N ILE A 25 -5.95 -1.39 9.71
CA ILE A 25 -5.71 -2.24 8.55
C ILE A 25 -4.77 -3.38 8.97
N GLU A 26 -5.31 -4.60 8.93
CA GLU A 26 -4.54 -5.81 9.21
C GLU A 26 -3.49 -6.07 8.10
N PRO A 27 -2.27 -6.51 8.44
CA PRO A 27 -1.24 -6.79 7.43
C PRO A 27 -1.66 -7.87 6.42
N ASP A 28 -2.48 -8.82 6.87
CA ASP A 28 -2.99 -9.92 6.05
C ASP A 28 -4.22 -9.55 5.22
N ALA A 29 -4.76 -8.33 5.36
CA ALA A 29 -5.93 -7.89 4.62
C ALA A 29 -5.61 -7.80 3.11
N ILE A 30 -6.50 -8.36 2.30
CA ILE A 30 -6.44 -8.33 0.85
C ILE A 30 -6.98 -6.98 0.36
N LEU A 31 -6.21 -6.28 -0.49
CA LEU A 31 -6.57 -4.93 -0.94
C LEU A 31 -7.96 -4.89 -1.59
N ILE A 32 -8.25 -5.82 -2.49
CA ILE A 32 -9.53 -5.84 -3.21
C ILE A 32 -10.65 -6.43 -2.35
N ASP A 33 -10.42 -7.63 -1.79
CA ASP A 33 -11.49 -8.39 -1.13
C ASP A 33 -11.84 -7.86 0.27
N ASP A 34 -10.86 -7.37 1.04
CA ASP A 34 -11.06 -6.90 2.42
C ASP A 34 -11.14 -5.37 2.52
N LEU A 35 -10.32 -4.64 1.73
CA LEU A 35 -10.31 -3.18 1.76
C LEU A 35 -11.17 -2.53 0.69
N GLY A 36 -11.68 -3.31 -0.27
CA GLY A 36 -12.57 -2.82 -1.32
C GLY A 36 -11.87 -1.97 -2.38
N ALA A 37 -10.55 -2.11 -2.55
CA ALA A 37 -9.79 -1.41 -3.58
C ALA A 37 -10.33 -1.76 -4.98
N ASP A 38 -10.71 -0.76 -5.75
CA ASP A 38 -11.06 -0.93 -7.14
C ASP A 38 -9.82 -0.86 -8.06
N SER A 39 -10.02 -1.04 -9.36
CA SER A 39 -8.91 -0.99 -10.32
C SER A 39 -8.24 0.39 -10.43
N LEU A 40 -8.95 1.47 -10.11
CA LEU A 40 -8.42 2.83 -10.13
C LEU A 40 -7.59 3.09 -8.86
N ASP A 41 -8.08 2.68 -7.70
CA ASP A 41 -7.38 2.77 -6.42
C ASP A 41 -6.00 2.09 -6.49
N LEU A 42 -5.93 0.96 -7.19
CA LEU A 42 -4.70 0.21 -7.42
C LEU A 42 -3.73 0.96 -8.34
N ILE A 43 -4.20 1.68 -9.35
CA ILE A 43 -3.35 2.52 -10.20
C ILE A 43 -2.84 3.74 -9.42
N GLU A 44 -3.69 4.36 -8.59
CA GLU A 44 -3.27 5.46 -7.73
C GLU A 44 -2.25 5.01 -6.68
N LEU A 45 -2.43 3.83 -6.08
CA LEU A 45 -1.45 3.23 -5.18
C LEU A 45 -0.11 2.96 -5.87
N GLN A 46 -0.14 2.47 -7.10
CA GLN A 46 1.07 2.28 -7.90
C GLN A 46 1.79 3.61 -8.12
N CYS A 47 1.09 4.64 -8.60
CA CYS A 47 1.69 5.96 -8.80
C CYS A 47 2.23 6.55 -7.49
N ALA A 48 1.54 6.36 -6.36
CA ALA A 48 2.00 6.85 -5.07
C ALA A 48 3.28 6.14 -4.57
N ILE A 49 3.47 4.87 -4.93
CA ILE A 49 4.71 4.12 -4.64
C ILE A 49 5.84 4.57 -5.57
N GLU A 50 5.55 4.76 -6.86
CA GLU A 50 6.52 5.26 -7.84
C GLU A 50 6.97 6.70 -7.54
N ASP A 51 6.07 7.57 -7.05
CA ASP A 51 6.37 8.93 -6.59
C ASP A 51 7.36 8.95 -5.40
N LEU A 52 7.51 7.82 -4.70
CA LEU A 52 8.49 7.62 -3.63
C LEU A 52 9.82 7.02 -4.13
N ASP A 53 10.03 6.94 -5.45
CA ASP A 53 11.17 6.27 -6.10
C ASP A 53 11.27 4.76 -5.73
N LEU A 54 10.12 4.12 -5.43
CA LEU A 54 10.04 2.69 -5.12
C LEU A 54 9.58 1.88 -6.34
N ASP A 55 10.04 0.62 -6.40
CA ASP A 55 9.75 -0.28 -7.52
C ASP A 55 8.38 -0.94 -7.31
N ALA A 56 7.35 -0.40 -7.99
CA ALA A 56 6.01 -0.95 -7.97
C ALA A 56 5.79 -1.92 -9.16
N PRO A 57 4.99 -2.99 -8.99
CA PRO A 57 4.68 -3.89 -10.10
C PRO A 57 3.84 -3.19 -11.18
N ASP A 58 4.38 -3.16 -12.41
CA ASP A 58 3.82 -2.54 -13.63
C ASP A 58 2.43 -3.09 -14.05
N ALA A 59 2.15 -4.35 -13.69
CA ALA A 59 0.92 -5.04 -14.03
C ALA A 59 0.00 -5.05 -12.81
N ALA A 60 -1.10 -4.28 -12.91
CA ALA A 60 -2.26 -4.25 -12.02
C ALA A 60 -2.17 -5.24 -10.85
N PHE A 61 -1.99 -4.72 -9.63
CA PHE A 61 -1.77 -5.50 -8.42
C PHE A 61 -2.63 -6.78 -8.42
N PRO A 62 -2.03 -7.95 -8.15
CA PRO A 62 -2.77 -9.21 -8.16
C PRO A 62 -3.96 -9.14 -7.18
N ARG A 63 -5.08 -9.79 -7.51
CA ARG A 63 -6.26 -9.74 -6.62
C ARG A 63 -5.97 -10.23 -5.20
N SER A 64 -4.97 -11.08 -5.04
CA SER A 64 -4.51 -11.62 -3.77
C SER A 64 -3.49 -10.74 -3.04
N MET A 65 -3.19 -9.54 -3.54
CA MET A 65 -2.23 -8.61 -2.94
C MET A 65 -2.69 -8.21 -1.53
N ARG A 66 -1.79 -8.34 -0.56
CA ARG A 66 -2.03 -7.96 0.83
C ARG A 66 -1.31 -6.66 1.19
N VAL A 67 -1.70 -6.08 2.31
CA VAL A 67 -1.04 -4.91 2.91
C VAL A 67 0.44 -5.21 3.23
N SER A 68 0.74 -6.42 3.70
CA SER A 68 2.12 -6.88 3.93
C SER A 68 2.96 -6.91 2.66
N ASP A 69 2.35 -7.20 1.51
CA ASP A 69 3.06 -7.25 0.23
C ASP A 69 3.45 -5.84 -0.21
N VAL A 70 2.57 -4.86 0.00
CA VAL A 70 2.88 -3.44 -0.24
C VAL A 70 4.00 -2.96 0.70
N ALA A 71 3.96 -3.38 1.96
CA ALA A 71 5.02 -3.07 2.93
C ALA A 71 6.38 -3.64 2.51
N ALA A 72 6.40 -4.81 1.86
CA ALA A 72 7.63 -5.43 1.37
C ALA A 72 8.30 -4.67 0.21
N LEU A 73 7.55 -3.80 -0.49
CA LEU A 73 8.09 -2.91 -1.52
C LEU A 73 8.87 -1.72 -0.91
N ILE A 74 8.67 -1.45 0.38
CA ILE A 74 9.23 -0.29 1.06
C ILE A 74 10.52 -0.72 1.79
N PRO A 75 11.68 -0.14 1.45
CA PRO A 75 12.95 -0.53 2.05
C PRO A 75 13.01 -0.14 3.53
N GLU A 76 13.69 -0.97 4.32
CA GLU A 76 13.89 -0.70 5.74
C GLU A 76 14.66 0.61 5.95
N GLY A 77 14.11 1.52 6.78
CA GLY A 77 14.70 2.83 7.02
C GLY A 77 14.31 3.92 6.01
N PHE A 78 13.32 3.65 5.14
CA PHE A 78 12.73 4.68 4.28
C PHE A 78 12.26 5.88 5.12
N SER A 79 12.75 7.07 4.78
CA SER A 79 12.46 8.32 5.47
C SER A 79 12.15 9.38 4.42
N SER A 80 10.90 9.40 3.95
CA SER A 80 10.33 10.50 3.17
C SER A 80 9.89 11.66 4.06
#